data_AF-A0AAP6DBE0-F1
#
_entry.id   AF-A0AAP6DBE0-F1
#
_cell.length_a   1.000
_cell.length_b   1.000
_cell.length_c   1.000
_cell.angle_alpha   90.00
_cell.angle_beta   90.00
_cell.angle_gamma   90.00
#
_symmetry.space_group_name_H-M   'P 1'
#
loop_
_entity.id
_entity.type
_entity.pdbx_description
1 polymer ?
#
loop_
_entity_poly.entity_id
_entity_poly.type
_entity_poly.pdbx_seq_one_letter_code
_entity_poly.pdbx_strand_id
1 'polypeptide(L)'
;ENFLAFFNRDYRRVAELHVDSGWVPADTNVDEFEFAIRIVCEPIFAKPLCEISFGHVLLNLFNTARRFNMEVQPQLVLLQKTLLYVEGLGRQLYPQLDLWETAKPFLEEWMMNQVGPQALVNSIKDRAPFWAEKLPELPELLYDSLKQGKAMNQRMDQLYQGYRQSKRQQATGKFLFGVGATLVV
;
A
#
# COMPACT_ATOMS: atom_id res chain seq x y z
N GLU A 1 1.64 -12.25 0.09
CA GLU A 1 2.23 -12.10 -1.26
C GLU A 1 3.74 -11.88 -1.23
N ASN A 2 4.24 -10.77 -0.66
CA ASN A 2 5.68 -10.43 -0.63
C ASN A 2 6.57 -11.57 -0.09
N PHE A 3 6.15 -12.16 1.04
CA PHE A 3 6.90 -13.25 1.67
C PHE A 3 6.94 -14.54 0.84
N LEU A 4 5.91 -14.84 0.04
CA LEU A 4 5.93 -16.03 -0.83
C LEU A 4 6.80 -15.79 -2.07
N ALA A 5 6.75 -14.59 -2.64
CA ALA A 5 7.61 -14.21 -3.76
C ALA A 5 9.10 -14.38 -3.41
N PHE A 6 9.49 -14.03 -2.18
CA PHE A 6 10.82 -14.26 -1.64
C PHE A 6 11.24 -15.74 -1.65
N PHE A 7 10.36 -16.65 -1.21
CA PHE A 7 10.64 -18.09 -1.21
C PHE A 7 10.68 -18.71 -2.61
N ASN A 8 9.94 -18.13 -3.57
CA ASN A 8 9.97 -18.53 -4.97
C ASN A 8 11.10 -17.86 -5.77
N ARG A 9 12.03 -17.16 -5.10
CA ARG A 9 13.16 -16.45 -5.71
C ARG A 9 12.73 -15.36 -6.71
N ASP A 10 11.50 -14.87 -6.58
CA ASP A 10 10.98 -13.76 -7.35
C ASP A 10 11.35 -12.43 -6.67
N TYR A 11 12.65 -12.12 -6.70
CA TYR A 11 13.20 -10.93 -6.07
C TYR A 11 12.68 -9.64 -6.73
N ARG A 12 12.33 -9.70 -8.03
CA ARG A 12 11.74 -8.57 -8.74
C ARG A 12 10.38 -8.22 -8.15
N ARG A 13 9.52 -9.22 -7.98
CA ARG A 13 8.21 -9.01 -7.36
C ARG A 13 8.33 -8.53 -5.92
N VAL A 14 9.32 -9.01 -5.17
CA VAL A 14 9.62 -8.50 -3.83
C VAL A 14 9.97 -7.01 -3.87
N ALA A 15 10.84 -6.58 -4.79
CA ALA A 15 11.23 -5.18 -4.93
C ALA A 15 10.04 -4.29 -5.32
N GLU A 16 9.29 -4.69 -6.36
CA GLU A 16 8.07 -3.99 -6.82
C GLU A 16 7.06 -3.82 -5.67
N LEU A 17 6.76 -4.90 -4.94
CA LEU A 17 5.81 -4.84 -3.83
C LEU A 17 6.24 -3.88 -2.73
N HIS A 18 7.52 -3.78 -2.41
CA HIS A 18 8.01 -2.85 -1.38
C HIS A 18 7.92 -1.38 -1.82
N VAL A 19 8.10 -1.10 -3.12
CA VAL A 19 7.90 0.24 -3.70
C VAL A 19 6.41 0.57 -3.76
N ASP A 20 5.59 -0.33 -4.29
CA ASP A 20 4.14 -0.15 -4.46
C ASP A 20 3.41 0.05 -3.12
N SER A 21 3.88 -0.59 -2.05
CA SER A 21 3.29 -0.45 -0.71
C SER A 21 3.88 0.69 0.11
N GLY A 22 4.81 1.47 -0.47
CA GLY A 22 5.35 2.70 0.14
C GLY A 22 6.32 2.48 1.29
N TRP A 23 6.88 1.27 1.46
CA TRP A 23 7.93 1.02 2.46
C TRP A 23 9.28 1.59 2.03
N VAL A 24 9.46 1.78 0.74
CA VAL A 24 10.65 2.31 0.08
C VAL A 24 10.21 3.51 -0.76
N PRO A 25 11.04 4.58 -0.88
CA PRO A 25 10.68 5.74 -1.70
C PRO A 25 10.32 5.37 -3.14
N ALA A 26 9.31 6.03 -3.71
CA ALA A 26 8.80 5.74 -5.05
C ALA A 26 9.80 6.03 -6.19
N ASP A 27 10.83 6.83 -5.93
CA ASP A 27 11.94 7.13 -6.85
C ASP A 27 13.05 6.06 -6.82
N THR A 28 12.90 5.02 -5.98
CA THR A 28 13.88 3.94 -5.88
C THR A 28 13.95 3.12 -7.18
N ASN A 29 15.17 2.88 -7.65
CA ASN A 29 15.41 2.00 -8.80
C ASN A 29 15.11 0.54 -8.41
N VAL A 30 14.02 0.00 -8.96
CA VAL A 30 13.55 -1.37 -8.70
C VAL A 30 14.59 -2.42 -9.08
N ASP A 31 15.32 -2.24 -10.18
CA ASP A 31 16.32 -3.21 -10.64
C ASP A 31 17.54 -3.23 -9.70
N GLU A 32 17.98 -2.07 -9.21
CA GLU A 32 19.05 -1.99 -8.20
C GLU A 32 18.63 -2.62 -6.87
N PHE A 33 17.38 -2.40 -6.47
CA PHE A 33 16.86 -2.96 -5.23
C PHE A 33 16.70 -4.48 -5.32
N GLU A 34 16.14 -4.99 -6.42
CA GLU A 34 16.10 -6.42 -6.74
C GLU A 34 17.49 -7.05 -6.64
N PHE A 35 18.48 -6.43 -7.30
CA PHE A 35 19.84 -6.96 -7.34
C PHE A 35 20.46 -7.03 -5.94
N ALA A 36 20.21 -6.01 -5.12
CA ALA A 36 20.70 -5.99 -3.75
C ALA A 36 20.06 -7.10 -2.88
N ILE A 37 18.76 -7.37 -3.05
CA ILE A 37 18.08 -8.49 -2.38
C ILE A 37 18.69 -9.82 -2.85
N ARG A 38 18.88 -10.00 -4.17
CA ARG A 38 19.45 -11.20 -4.77
C ARG A 38 20.84 -11.50 -4.22
N ILE A 39 21.72 -10.51 -4.12
CA ILE A 39 23.08 -10.67 -3.56
C ILE A 39 23.05 -11.28 -2.16
N VAL A 40 22.07 -10.90 -1.34
CA VAL A 40 21.98 -11.34 0.05
C VAL A 40 21.35 -12.73 0.16
N CYS A 41 20.35 -13.03 -0.67
CA CYS A 41 19.53 -14.24 -0.52
C CYS A 41 20.01 -15.44 -1.34
N GLU A 42 20.57 -15.21 -2.52
CA GLU A 42 21.00 -16.27 -3.43
C GLU A 42 22.10 -17.18 -2.83
N PRO A 43 23.12 -16.67 -2.10
CA PRO A 43 24.21 -17.51 -1.60
C PRO A 43 23.82 -18.56 -0.54
N ILE A 44 22.66 -18.39 0.09
CA ILE A 44 22.17 -19.26 1.17
C ILE A 44 21.00 -20.14 0.75
N PHE A 45 20.46 -19.92 -0.45
CA PHE A 45 19.32 -20.66 -0.95
C PHE A 45 19.70 -22.12 -1.19
N ALA A 46 18.78 -23.04 -0.87
CA ALA A 46 18.95 -24.48 -1.01
C ALA A 46 20.18 -25.08 -0.30
N LYS A 47 20.66 -24.43 0.77
CA LYS A 47 21.77 -24.91 1.59
C LYS A 47 21.27 -25.41 2.94
N PRO A 48 21.90 -26.45 3.49
CA PRO A 48 21.54 -26.96 4.81
C PRO A 48 21.88 -25.95 5.92
N LEU A 49 21.12 -26.00 7.02
CA LEU A 49 21.30 -25.15 8.20
C LEU A 49 22.74 -25.11 8.76
N CYS A 50 23.51 -26.20 8.61
CA CYS A 50 24.90 -26.26 9.05
C CYS A 50 25.86 -25.40 8.19
N GLU A 51 25.48 -25.05 6.96
CA GLU A 51 26.32 -24.30 6.01
C GLU A 51 25.97 -22.81 5.92
N ILE A 52 24.84 -22.40 6.47
CA ILE A 52 24.34 -21.01 6.39
C ILE A 52 24.13 -20.41 7.76
N SER A 53 24.27 -19.09 7.89
CA SER A 53 23.77 -18.37 9.06
C SER A 53 22.59 -17.50 8.70
N PHE A 54 21.41 -17.94 9.11
CA PHE A 54 20.15 -17.25 8.85
C PHE A 54 20.11 -15.89 9.54
N GLY A 55 20.62 -15.81 10.77
CA GLY A 55 20.74 -14.53 11.50
C GLY A 55 21.58 -13.49 10.76
N HIS A 56 22.71 -13.89 10.16
CA HIS A 56 23.55 -12.98 9.36
C HIS A 56 22.86 -12.51 8.09
N VAL A 57 22.11 -13.39 7.42
CA VAL A 57 21.36 -13.02 6.22
C VAL A 57 20.27 -12.00 6.55
N LEU A 58 19.54 -12.20 7.65
CA LEU A 58 18.51 -11.26 8.09
C LEU A 58 19.11 -9.88 8.41
N LEU A 59 20.29 -9.85 9.04
CA LEU A 59 21.05 -8.62 9.27
C LEU A 59 21.44 -7.92 7.96
N ASN A 60 21.95 -8.67 6.99
CA ASN A 60 22.34 -8.14 5.69
C ASN A 60 21.14 -7.62 4.91
N LEU A 61 19.96 -8.26 5.03
CA LEU A 61 18.71 -7.77 4.46
C LEU A 61 18.30 -6.42 5.06
N PHE A 62 18.30 -6.29 6.39
CA PHE A 62 17.98 -5.01 7.02
C PHE A 62 19.00 -3.91 6.69
N ASN A 63 20.29 -4.25 6.62
CA ASN A 63 21.33 -3.30 6.21
C ASN A 63 21.11 -2.83 4.77
N THR A 64 20.75 -3.77 3.88
CA THR A 64 20.44 -3.48 2.48
C THR A 64 19.20 -2.61 2.38
N ALA A 65 18.11 -2.97 3.06
CA ALA A 65 16.88 -2.19 3.12
C ALA A 65 17.13 -0.74 3.57
N ARG A 66 17.95 -0.52 4.61
CA ARG A 66 18.32 0.83 5.07
C ARG A 66 19.06 1.65 4.01
N ARG A 67 19.87 1.02 3.14
CA ARG A 67 20.55 1.72 2.03
C ARG A 67 19.57 2.26 0.98
N PHE A 68 18.39 1.65 0.87
CA PHE A 68 17.30 2.11 0.01
C PHE A 68 16.30 2.99 0.78
N ASN A 69 16.71 3.59 1.89
CA ASN A 69 15.87 4.46 2.74
C ASN A 69 14.58 3.77 3.24
N MET A 70 14.57 2.44 3.37
CA MET A 70 13.47 1.72 4.00
C MET A 70 13.52 1.94 5.51
N GLU A 71 12.40 2.35 6.10
CA GLU A 71 12.27 2.47 7.56
C GLU A 71 12.20 1.09 8.22
N VAL A 72 13.34 0.61 8.72
CA VAL A 72 13.41 -0.66 9.46
C VAL A 72 13.03 -0.42 10.93
N GLN A 73 11.91 -1.00 11.37
CA GLN A 73 11.48 -0.89 12.76
C GLN A 73 12.47 -1.60 13.71
N PRO A 74 12.86 -0.96 14.84
CA PRO A 74 13.79 -1.56 15.80
C PRO A 74 13.36 -2.93 16.33
N GLN A 75 12.05 -3.18 16.41
CA GLN A 75 11.50 -4.46 16.89
C GLN A 75 11.84 -5.64 15.98
N LEU A 76 12.01 -5.39 14.68
CA LEU A 76 12.40 -6.42 13.71
C LEU A 76 13.87 -6.83 13.89
N VAL A 77 14.70 -5.95 14.45
CA VAL A 77 16.09 -6.26 14.84
C VAL A 77 16.10 -7.22 16.04
N LEU A 78 15.12 -7.13 16.95
CA LEU A 78 15.06 -8.01 18.13
C LEU A 78 14.69 -9.46 17.77
N LEU A 79 14.02 -9.71 16.64
CA LEU A 79 13.73 -11.07 16.15
C LEU A 79 15.00 -11.88 15.86
N GLN A 80 16.14 -11.21 15.65
CA GLN A 80 17.42 -11.84 15.37
C GLN A 80 17.84 -12.79 16.48
N LYS A 81 17.65 -12.41 17.76
CA LYS A 81 18.02 -13.27 18.89
C LYS A 81 17.22 -14.57 18.86
N THR A 82 15.92 -14.46 18.62
CA THR A 82 15.03 -15.63 18.49
C THR A 82 15.46 -16.51 17.32
N LEU A 83 15.73 -15.93 16.17
CA LEU A 83 16.15 -16.66 14.98
C LEU A 83 17.51 -17.35 15.16
N LEU A 84 18.46 -16.71 15.84
CA LEU A 84 19.75 -17.32 16.19
C LEU A 84 19.59 -18.50 17.15
N TYR A 85 18.69 -18.40 18.13
CA TYR A 85 18.38 -19.55 19.01
C TYR A 85 17.76 -20.71 18.23
N VAL A 86 16.80 -20.42 17.35
CA VAL A 86 16.15 -21.43 16.51
C VAL A 86 17.17 -22.06 15.55
N GLU A 87 18.06 -21.27 14.95
CA GLU A 87 19.16 -21.76 14.10
C GLU A 87 20.11 -22.67 14.89
N GLY A 88 20.49 -22.27 16.12
CA GLY A 88 21.35 -23.06 16.98
C GLY A 88 20.74 -24.40 17.36
N LEU A 89 19.47 -24.42 17.76
CA LEU A 89 18.72 -25.64 18.04
C LEU A 89 18.54 -26.49 16.78
N GLY A 90 18.21 -25.87 15.66
CA GLY A 90 18.05 -26.54 14.37
C GLY A 90 19.33 -27.24 13.93
N ARG A 91 20.50 -26.61 14.08
CA ARG A 91 21.79 -27.23 13.79
C ARG A 91 22.12 -28.42 14.69
N GLN A 92 21.72 -28.38 15.95
CA GLN A 92 21.94 -29.49 16.89
C GLN A 92 21.04 -30.70 16.59
N LEU A 93 19.80 -30.45 16.17
CA LEU A 93 18.80 -31.49 15.96
C LEU A 93 18.82 -32.04 14.52
N TYR A 94 18.86 -31.15 13.52
CA TYR A 94 18.76 -31.46 12.09
C TYR A 94 19.69 -30.55 11.27
N PRO A 95 21.02 -30.79 11.28
CA PRO A 95 21.99 -29.94 10.60
C PRO A 95 21.79 -29.87 9.08
N GLN A 96 21.28 -30.95 8.47
CA GLN A 96 21.05 -31.06 7.02
C GLN A 96 19.72 -30.45 6.57
N LEU A 97 18.97 -29.80 7.46
CA LEU A 97 17.68 -29.20 7.15
C LEU A 97 17.84 -28.04 6.16
N ASP A 98 17.17 -28.13 5.01
CA ASP A 98 16.92 -26.99 4.15
C ASP A 98 15.69 -26.22 4.65
N LEU A 99 15.90 -24.99 5.12
CA LEU A 99 14.83 -24.14 5.64
C LEU A 99 13.80 -23.77 4.56
N TRP A 100 14.25 -23.52 3.32
CA TRP A 100 13.37 -23.05 2.26
C TRP A 100 12.48 -24.17 1.75
N GLU A 101 13.07 -25.33 1.45
CA GLU A 101 12.32 -26.49 1.00
C GLU A 101 11.31 -26.95 2.06
N THR A 102 11.74 -26.99 3.32
CA THR A 102 10.88 -27.48 4.41
C THR A 102 9.77 -26.48 4.76
N ALA A 103 10.04 -25.17 4.77
CA ALA A 103 9.06 -24.17 5.17
C ALA A 103 8.06 -23.79 4.07
N LYS A 104 8.41 -24.01 2.80
CA LYS A 104 7.56 -23.67 1.64
C LYS A 104 6.12 -24.19 1.74
N PRO A 105 5.85 -25.48 1.99
CA PRO A 105 4.48 -25.98 2.04
C PRO A 105 3.65 -25.30 3.15
N PHE A 106 4.25 -25.04 4.31
CA PHE A 106 3.58 -24.35 5.42
C PHE A 106 3.23 -22.90 5.07
N LEU A 107 4.11 -22.21 4.35
CA LEU A 107 3.87 -20.84 3.89
C LEU A 107 2.79 -20.76 2.82
N GLU A 108 2.78 -21.70 1.87
CA GLU A 108 1.75 -21.79 0.84
C GLU A 108 0.37 -22.04 1.45
N GLU A 109 0.27 -22.99 2.38
CA GLU A 109 -0.96 -23.28 3.12
C GLU A 109 -1.40 -22.07 3.95
N TRP A 110 -0.48 -21.45 4.70
CA TRP A 110 -0.80 -20.25 5.49
C TRP A 110 -1.29 -19.10 4.61
N MET A 111 -0.66 -18.86 3.46
CA MET A 111 -1.07 -17.80 2.55
C MET A 111 -2.43 -18.08 1.91
N MET A 112 -2.70 -19.33 1.55
CA MET A 112 -4.03 -19.76 1.07
C MET A 112 -5.10 -19.53 2.13
N ASN A 113 -4.80 -19.77 3.40
CA ASN A 113 -5.72 -19.54 4.50
C ASN A 113 -5.94 -18.05 4.82
N GLN A 114 -4.92 -17.20 4.63
CA GLN A 114 -4.99 -15.78 4.97
C GLN A 114 -5.57 -14.92 3.84
N VAL A 115 -5.29 -15.25 2.58
CA VAL A 115 -5.59 -14.42 1.39
C VAL A 115 -6.46 -15.16 0.36
N GLY A 116 -6.68 -16.46 0.54
CA GLY A 116 -7.42 -17.28 -0.43
C GLY A 116 -8.93 -17.05 -0.46
N PRO A 117 -9.65 -17.75 -1.37
CA PRO A 117 -11.09 -17.63 -1.53
C PRO A 117 -11.86 -17.90 -0.24
N GLN A 118 -11.36 -18.83 0.58
CA GLN A 118 -11.95 -19.14 1.88
C GLN A 118 -11.88 -17.94 2.83
N ALA A 119 -10.77 -17.22 2.89
CA ALA A 119 -10.62 -16.00 3.69
C ALA A 119 -11.58 -14.91 3.21
N LEU A 120 -11.79 -14.82 1.90
CA LEU A 120 -12.71 -13.86 1.28
C LEU A 120 -14.17 -14.20 1.60
N VAL A 121 -14.56 -15.48 1.49
CA VAL A 121 -15.89 -15.96 1.90
C VAL A 121 -16.12 -15.77 3.39
N ASN A 122 -15.14 -16.10 4.23
CA ASN A 122 -15.23 -15.89 5.68
C ASN A 122 -15.36 -14.40 6.01
N SER A 123 -14.56 -13.54 5.39
CA SER A 123 -14.63 -12.08 5.58
C SER A 123 -15.99 -11.50 5.14
N ILE A 124 -16.56 -12.00 4.04
CA ILE A 124 -17.91 -11.61 3.61
C ILE A 124 -18.94 -12.11 4.61
N LYS A 125 -18.84 -13.37 5.06
CA LYS A 125 -19.77 -13.97 6.03
C LYS A 125 -19.76 -13.23 7.37
N ASP A 126 -18.59 -12.82 7.85
CA ASP A 126 -18.43 -12.08 9.10
C ASP A 126 -18.99 -10.65 8.99
N ARG A 127 -18.92 -10.05 7.79
CA ARG A 127 -19.47 -8.71 7.51
C ARG A 127 -20.92 -8.73 7.02
N ALA A 128 -21.45 -9.89 6.64
CA ALA A 128 -22.79 -10.04 6.10
C ALA A 128 -23.90 -9.55 7.04
N PRO A 129 -23.86 -9.77 8.37
CA PRO A 129 -24.87 -9.24 9.29
C PRO A 129 -24.89 -7.72 9.28
N PHE A 130 -23.70 -7.09 9.32
CA PHE A 130 -23.55 -5.64 9.25
C PHE A 130 -24.07 -5.08 7.92
N TRP A 131 -23.83 -5.77 6.80
CA TRP A 131 -24.35 -5.35 5.50
C TRP A 131 -25.86 -5.56 5.40
N ALA A 132 -26.41 -6.62 5.98
CA ALA A 132 -27.84 -6.89 5.99
C ALA A 132 -28.62 -5.80 6.73
N GLU A 133 -28.07 -5.25 7.82
CA GLU A 133 -28.67 -4.12 8.54
C GLU A 133 -28.58 -2.80 7.76
N LYS A 134 -27.52 -2.59 6.98
CA LYS A 134 -27.24 -1.31 6.29
C LYS A 134 -27.68 -1.25 4.82
N LEU A 135 -27.88 -2.38 4.17
CA LEU A 135 -28.35 -2.47 2.78
C LEU A 135 -29.72 -1.81 2.54
N PRO A 136 -30.71 -1.91 3.44
CA PRO A 136 -32.00 -1.25 3.25
C PRO A 136 -31.93 0.28 3.24
N GLU A 137 -30.96 0.88 3.95
CA GLU A 137 -30.77 2.34 4.06
C GLU A 137 -30.02 2.93 2.86
N LEU A 138 -29.27 2.10 2.11
CA LEU A 138 -28.43 2.54 0.97
C LEU A 138 -29.19 3.22 -0.18
N PRO A 139 -30.34 2.71 -0.66
CA PRO A 139 -31.09 3.33 -1.74
C PRO A 139 -31.56 4.74 -1.38
N GLU A 140 -31.97 4.94 -0.13
CA GLU A 140 -32.46 6.22 0.38
C GLU A 140 -31.32 7.23 0.49
N LEU A 141 -30.17 6.83 1.06
CA LEU A 141 -28.96 7.65 1.15
C LEU A 141 -28.40 8.06 -0.23
N LEU A 142 -28.41 7.13 -1.19
CA LEU A 142 -27.98 7.40 -2.56
C LEU A 142 -28.95 8.36 -3.27
N TYR A 143 -30.26 8.14 -3.12
CA TYR A 143 -31.27 8.99 -3.71
C TYR A 143 -31.20 10.41 -3.16
N ASP A 144 -31.05 10.56 -1.84
CA ASP A 144 -30.93 11.85 -1.18
C ASP A 144 -29.63 12.57 -1.56
N SER A 145 -28.49 11.86 -1.61
CA SER A 145 -27.24 12.43 -2.12
C SER A 145 -27.35 12.92 -3.57
N LEU A 146 -27.99 12.14 -4.45
CA LEU A 146 -28.20 12.54 -5.84
C LEU A 146 -29.11 13.76 -5.96
N LYS A 147 -30.16 13.82 -5.14
CA LYS A 147 -31.09 14.95 -5.09
C LYS A 147 -30.42 16.21 -4.55
N GLN A 148 -29.60 16.07 -3.51
CA GLN A 148 -28.84 17.17 -2.91
C GLN A 148 -27.75 17.69 -3.86
N GLY A 149 -27.06 16.81 -4.58
CA GLY A 149 -26.10 17.17 -5.63
C GLY A 149 -26.74 17.94 -6.79
N LYS A 150 -27.93 17.52 -7.24
CA LYS A 150 -28.71 18.28 -8.24
C LYS A 150 -29.12 19.66 -7.73
N ALA A 151 -29.61 19.77 -6.49
CA ALA A 151 -30.00 21.04 -5.90
C ALA A 151 -28.81 22.00 -5.71
N MET A 152 -27.65 21.47 -5.34
CA MET A 152 -26.41 22.24 -5.21
C MET A 152 -25.96 22.82 -6.55
N ASN A 153 -25.97 22.01 -7.63
CA ASN A 153 -25.65 22.48 -8.97
C ASN A 153 -26.58 23.59 -9.44
N GLN A 154 -27.90 23.46 -9.20
CA GLN A 154 -28.87 24.49 -9.57
C GLN A 154 -28.65 25.81 -8.82
N ARG A 155 -28.32 25.76 -7.52
CA ARG A 155 -27.97 26.98 -6.75
C ARG A 155 -26.69 27.63 -7.26
N MET A 156 -25.70 26.82 -7.62
CA MET A 156 -24.45 27.30 -8.20
C MET A 156 -24.71 28.03 -9.52
N ASP A 157 -25.53 27.46 -10.41
CA ASP A 157 -25.89 28.09 -11.69
C ASP A 157 -26.62 29.43 -11.50
N GLN A 158 -27.54 29.51 -10.53
CA GLN A 158 -28.24 30.75 -10.19
C GLN A 158 -27.28 31.82 -9.65
N LEU A 159 -26.33 31.44 -8.80
CA LEU A 159 -25.29 32.35 -8.29
C LEU A 159 -24.40 32.85 -9.43
N TYR A 160 -23.97 31.99 -10.35
CA TYR A 160 -23.18 32.38 -11.52
C TYR A 160 -23.93 33.34 -12.44
N GLN A 161 -25.22 33.11 -12.69
CA GLN A 161 -26.06 33.99 -13.50
C GLN A 161 -26.24 35.37 -12.83
N GLY A 162 -26.53 35.40 -11.52
CA GLY A 162 -26.63 36.63 -10.75
C GLY A 162 -25.31 37.43 -10.75
N TYR A 163 -24.17 36.74 -10.62
CA TYR A 163 -22.84 37.36 -10.70
C TYR A 163 -22.60 38.01 -12.07
N ARG A 164 -22.95 37.31 -13.16
CA ARG A 164 -22.82 37.84 -14.53
C ARG A 164 -23.71 39.07 -14.75
N GLN A 165 -24.92 39.06 -14.20
CA GLN A 165 -25.87 40.17 -14.32
C GLN A 165 -25.40 41.42 -13.56
N SER A 166 -24.92 41.25 -12.32
CA SER A 166 -24.30 42.34 -11.54
C SER A 166 -23.08 42.93 -12.24
N LYS A 167 -22.23 42.08 -12.85
CA LYS A 167 -21.06 42.58 -13.62
C LYS A 167 -21.48 43.39 -14.85
N ARG A 168 -22.56 42.99 -15.54
CA ARG A 168 -23.12 43.74 -16.67
C ARG A 168 -23.65 45.09 -16.23
N GLN A 169 -24.44 45.16 -15.15
CA GLN A 169 -24.97 46.42 -14.64
C GLN A 169 -23.86 47.37 -14.17
N GLN A 170 -22.82 46.86 -13.51
CA GLN A 170 -21.65 47.66 -13.16
C GLN A 170 -20.89 48.18 -14.39
N ALA A 171 -20.77 47.38 -15.46
CA ALA A 171 -20.11 47.82 -16.68
C ALA A 171 -20.90 48.95 -17.37
N THR A 172 -22.23 48.84 -17.46
CA THR A 172 -23.08 49.89 -18.04
C THR A 172 -23.08 51.16 -17.18
N GLY A 173 -23.12 51.01 -15.85
CA GLY A 173 -23.03 52.14 -14.92
C GLY A 173 -21.69 52.87 -15.01
N LYS A 174 -20.56 52.14 -15.07
CA LYS A 174 -19.23 52.74 -15.26
C LYS A 174 -19.07 53.42 -16.62
N PHE A 175 -19.69 52.89 -17.68
CA PHE A 175 -19.65 53.52 -19.01
C PHE A 175 -20.41 54.85 -19.01
N LEU A 176 -21.59 54.91 -18.38
CA LEU A 176 -22.37 56.15 -18.24
C LEU A 176 -21.63 57.22 -17.41
N PHE A 177 -20.98 56.83 -16.30
CA PHE A 177 -20.15 57.75 -15.51
C PHE A 177 -18.88 58.19 -16.25
N GLY A 178 -18.24 57.30 -17.03
CA GLY A 178 -17.06 57.63 -17.82
C GLY A 178 -17.34 58.61 -18.96
N VAL A 179 -18.44 58.42 -19.70
CA VAL A 179 -18.86 59.34 -20.78
C VAL A 179 -19.31 60.69 -20.22
N GLY A 180 -19.98 60.70 -19.06
CA GLY A 180 -20.33 61.94 -18.36
C GLY A 180 -19.11 62.74 -17.89
N ALA A 181 -18.05 62.07 -17.41
CA ALA A 181 -16.82 62.74 -16.98
C ALA A 181 -16.02 63.36 -18.15
N THR A 182 -16.06 62.76 -19.35
CA THR A 182 -15.42 63.34 -20.54
C THR A 182 -16.18 64.48 -21.19
N LEU A 183 -17.46 64.68 -20.85
CA LEU A 183 -18.29 65.78 -21.35
C LEU A 183 -18.22 67.03 -20.46
N VAL A 184 -17.60 66.94 -19.28
CA VAL A 184 -17.53 68.00 -18.27
C VAL A 184 -16.12 68.62 -18.17
N VAL A 185 -15.15 68.12 -18.94
CA VAL A 185 -13.80 68.73 -19.10
C VAL A 185 -13.72 69.38 -20.47
#